data_AF-A0A0K6IA54-F1
#
_entry.id   AF-A0A0K6IA54-F1
#
_cell.length_a   1.000
_cell.length_b   1.000
_cell.length_c   1.000
_cell.angle_alpha   90.00
_cell.angle_beta   90.00
_cell.angle_gamma   90.00
#
_symmetry.space_group_name_H-M   'P 1'
#
loop_
_entity.id
_entity.type
_entity.pdbx_description
1 polymer ?
#
loop_
_entity_poly.entity_id
_entity_poly.type
_entity_poly.pdbx_seq_one_letter_code
_entity_poly.pdbx_strand_id
1 'polypeptide(L)'
;MTMKLNKPAAEAARDWWQRLHPNPVTGRGGDRAGRARLRRASGPLEALLEPQTQALIEAVRQASGKAWTSQAQYQDEETLLRFGVLAILLAETDVHFEERQRGFAGLLGQTPDGLLTSDNKDRRWSVSRFGAMMRAWKEPDEFCRHIRRALPVLKREPFDVTAFIRDVIGFDGAVQRKWTFDYYGQPQLAAGDGKAGAQESPASGHAFPEEN
;
A
#
# COMPACT_ATOMS: atom_id res chain seq x y z
N MET A 1 -0.02 1.46 -19.14
CA MET A 1 0.91 0.41 -18.63
C MET A 1 1.40 0.92 -17.28
N THR A 2 1.18 0.20 -16.18
CA THR A 2 1.40 0.78 -14.84
C THR A 2 2.89 0.91 -14.51
N MET A 3 3.31 2.10 -14.06
CA MET A 3 4.68 2.36 -13.61
C MET A 3 5.00 1.54 -12.35
N LYS A 4 6.17 0.90 -12.31
CA LYS A 4 6.68 0.21 -11.11
C LYS A 4 7.89 0.95 -10.57
N LEU A 5 7.82 1.38 -9.31
CA LEU A 5 8.94 2.03 -8.65
C LEU A 5 10.03 1.00 -8.32
N ASN A 6 11.26 1.30 -8.74
CA ASN A 6 12.43 0.57 -8.25
C ASN A 6 12.71 0.93 -6.77
N LYS A 7 13.64 0.21 -6.14
CA LYS A 7 13.93 0.40 -4.72
C LYS A 7 14.36 1.84 -4.38
N PRO A 8 15.35 2.44 -5.07
CA PRO A 8 15.75 3.83 -4.81
C PRO A 8 14.61 4.84 -4.95
N ALA A 9 13.75 4.68 -5.94
CA ALA A 9 12.64 5.60 -6.19
C ALA A 9 11.56 5.54 -5.09
N ALA A 10 11.29 4.33 -4.57
CA ALA A 10 10.39 4.16 -3.43
C ALA A 10 10.99 4.74 -2.14
N GLU A 11 12.30 4.60 -1.93
CA GLU A 11 13.01 5.21 -0.79
C GLU A 11 12.97 6.74 -0.89
N ALA A 12 13.19 7.32 -2.06
CA ALA A 12 13.08 8.77 -2.26
C ALA A 12 11.67 9.32 -1.97
N ALA A 13 10.63 8.57 -2.35
CA ALA A 13 9.25 8.92 -1.99
C ALA A 13 8.99 8.82 -0.48
N ARG A 14 9.53 7.79 0.19
CA ARG A 14 9.48 7.66 1.66
C ARG A 14 10.19 8.81 2.35
N ASP A 15 11.37 9.21 1.88
CA ASP A 15 12.15 10.32 2.44
C ASP A 15 11.44 11.66 2.24
N TRP A 16 10.80 11.87 1.09
CA TRP A 16 9.91 13.01 0.86
C TRP A 16 8.77 13.01 1.88
N TRP A 17 8.10 11.88 2.08
CA TRP A 17 7.01 11.76 3.05
C TRP A 17 7.47 12.09 4.46
N GLN A 18 8.60 11.52 4.91
CA GLN A 18 9.14 11.83 6.23
C GLN A 18 9.43 13.33 6.37
N ARG A 19 9.95 14.01 5.33
CA ARG A 19 10.21 15.46 5.33
C ARG A 19 8.95 16.31 5.40
N LEU A 20 7.85 15.86 4.78
CA LEU A 20 6.55 16.54 4.84
C LEU A 20 6.01 16.63 6.27
N HIS A 21 6.33 15.64 7.11
CA HIS A 21 5.82 15.52 8.47
C HIS A 21 6.83 16.00 9.53
N PRO A 22 6.33 16.45 10.69
CA PRO A 22 7.21 16.73 11.82
C PRO A 22 7.91 15.45 12.31
N ASN A 23 9.18 15.57 12.70
CA ASN A 23 9.92 14.50 13.34
C ASN A 23 10.11 14.85 14.84
N PRO A 24 9.40 14.18 15.76
CA PRO A 24 9.49 14.46 17.19
C PRO A 24 10.84 14.05 17.79
N VAL A 25 11.54 13.08 17.19
CA VAL A 25 12.85 12.59 17.67
C VAL A 25 13.95 13.61 17.39
N THR A 26 13.95 14.20 16.19
CA THR A 26 14.96 15.20 15.79
C THR A 26 14.52 16.65 15.99
N GLY A 27 13.27 16.88 16.40
CA GLY A 27 12.69 18.22 16.57
C GLY A 27 12.37 18.95 15.26
N ARG A 28 12.51 18.32 14.09
CA ARG A 28 12.22 18.94 12.79
C ARG A 28 10.72 19.22 12.65
N GLY A 29 10.35 20.45 12.26
CA GLY A 29 8.96 20.90 12.18
C GLY A 29 8.11 20.32 11.03
N GLY A 30 8.75 19.83 9.94
CA GLY A 30 8.08 19.40 8.71
C GLY A 30 7.46 20.55 7.90
N ASP A 31 6.86 20.27 6.73
CA ASP A 31 6.05 21.25 5.99
C ASP A 31 4.56 21.09 6.30
N ARG A 32 4.13 21.71 7.41
CA ARG A 32 2.74 21.67 7.87
C ARG A 32 1.77 22.30 6.88
N ALA A 33 2.19 23.36 6.17
CA ALA A 33 1.34 24.08 5.23
C ALA A 33 1.11 23.25 3.97
N GLY A 34 2.18 22.71 3.37
CA GLY A 34 2.08 21.78 2.24
C GLY A 34 1.27 20.54 2.58
N ARG A 35 1.50 19.93 3.76
CA ARG A 35 0.68 18.80 4.22
C ARG A 35 -0.80 19.16 4.35
N ALA A 36 -1.13 20.36 4.85
CA ALA A 36 -2.51 20.80 5.01
C ALA A 36 -3.20 21.03 3.66
N ARG A 37 -2.49 21.59 2.66
CA ARG A 37 -3.03 21.76 1.30
C ARG A 37 -3.29 20.41 0.63
N LEU A 38 -2.34 19.47 0.69
CA LEU A 38 -2.51 18.12 0.15
C LEU A 38 -3.68 17.37 0.79
N ARG A 39 -3.89 17.48 2.11
CA ARG A 39 -5.06 16.89 2.79
C ARG A 39 -6.39 17.53 2.36
N ARG A 40 -6.37 18.80 1.93
CA ARG A 40 -7.57 19.52 1.50
C ARG A 40 -7.87 19.38 0.02
N ALA A 41 -6.93 18.88 -0.78
CA ALA A 41 -7.15 18.60 -2.19
C ALA A 41 -8.38 17.70 -2.38
N SER A 42 -9.26 18.11 -3.29
CA SER A 42 -10.52 17.43 -3.62
C SER A 42 -10.29 16.14 -4.41
N GLY A 43 -9.17 16.08 -5.15
CA GLY A 43 -8.78 14.93 -5.96
C GLY A 43 -7.33 15.01 -6.44
N PRO A 44 -6.85 13.98 -7.16
CA PRO A 44 -5.45 13.85 -7.57
C PRO A 44 -4.98 14.96 -8.50
N LEU A 45 -5.86 15.46 -9.38
CA LEU A 45 -5.53 16.55 -10.30
C LEU A 45 -5.23 17.85 -9.56
N GLU A 46 -6.02 18.21 -8.55
CA GLU A 46 -5.74 19.38 -7.71
C GLU A 46 -4.45 19.20 -6.91
N ALA A 47 -4.22 18.00 -6.38
CA ALA A 47 -2.96 17.71 -5.68
C ALA A 47 -1.74 17.82 -6.60
N LEU A 48 -1.85 17.53 -7.90
CA LEU A 48 -0.75 17.73 -8.86
C LEU A 48 -0.35 19.21 -8.98
N LEU A 49 -1.25 20.15 -8.73
CA LEU A 49 -0.92 21.58 -8.77
C LEU A 49 -0.13 22.04 -7.54
N GLU A 50 -0.07 21.23 -6.48
CA GLU A 50 0.65 21.57 -5.27
C GLU A 50 2.17 21.41 -5.43
N PRO A 51 2.97 22.39 -4.99
CA PRO A 51 4.43 22.31 -5.06
C PRO A 51 5.02 21.07 -4.41
N GLN A 52 4.37 20.56 -3.36
CA GLN A 52 4.84 19.35 -2.66
C GLN A 52 4.68 18.09 -3.49
N THR A 53 3.66 18.00 -4.34
CA THR A 53 3.51 16.86 -5.27
C THR A 53 4.55 16.94 -6.38
N GLN A 54 4.86 18.14 -6.88
CA GLN A 54 5.94 18.34 -7.85
C GLN A 54 7.30 17.96 -7.24
N ALA A 55 7.56 18.32 -5.99
CA ALA A 55 8.77 17.90 -5.28
C ALA A 55 8.85 16.37 -5.07
N LEU A 56 7.73 15.69 -4.83
CA LEU A 56 7.66 14.24 -4.78
C LEU A 56 8.04 13.62 -6.13
N ILE A 57 7.40 14.05 -7.21
CA ILE A 57 7.66 13.56 -8.57
C ILE A 57 9.14 13.77 -8.92
N GLU A 58 9.69 14.93 -8.62
CA GLU A 58 11.10 15.24 -8.88
C GLU A 58 12.05 14.32 -8.11
N ALA A 59 11.79 14.10 -6.82
CA ALA A 59 12.59 13.21 -5.99
C ALA A 59 12.58 11.77 -6.53
N VAL A 60 11.41 11.27 -6.91
CA VAL A 60 11.25 9.93 -7.49
C VAL A 60 11.95 9.84 -8.84
N ARG A 61 11.82 10.87 -9.69
CA ARG A 61 12.45 10.96 -11.01
C ARG A 61 13.98 10.91 -10.92
N GLN A 62 14.56 11.71 -10.04
CA GLN A 62 16.01 11.74 -9.82
C GLN A 62 16.53 10.39 -9.32
N ALA A 63 15.86 9.79 -8.33
CA ALA A 63 16.26 8.50 -7.77
C ALA A 63 16.04 7.32 -8.73
N SER A 64 15.07 7.42 -9.64
CA SER A 64 14.81 6.41 -10.67
C SER A 64 15.87 6.38 -11.77
N GLY A 65 16.60 7.49 -11.97
CA GLY A 65 17.64 7.61 -13.01
C GLY A 65 17.12 7.23 -14.39
N LYS A 66 17.86 6.36 -15.10
CA LYS A 66 17.48 5.91 -16.46
C LYS A 66 16.16 5.14 -16.50
N ALA A 67 15.74 4.51 -15.40
CA ALA A 67 14.48 3.75 -15.35
C ALA A 67 13.26 4.66 -15.51
N TRP A 68 13.34 5.91 -15.02
CA TRP A 68 12.30 6.89 -15.28
C TRP A 68 12.21 7.20 -16.76
N THR A 69 13.31 7.50 -17.45
CA THR A 69 13.28 7.85 -18.88
C THR A 69 12.79 6.70 -19.78
N SER A 70 13.09 5.45 -19.46
CA SER A 70 12.65 4.30 -20.26
C SER A 70 11.15 3.98 -20.10
N GLN A 71 10.56 4.29 -18.94
CA GLN A 71 9.13 4.07 -18.65
C GLN A 71 8.27 5.34 -18.82
N ALA A 72 8.84 6.52 -18.59
CA ALA A 72 8.19 7.83 -18.65
C ALA A 72 8.33 8.53 -20.00
N GLN A 73 8.97 7.89 -21.00
CA GLN A 73 8.86 8.30 -22.41
C GLN A 73 7.40 8.28 -22.91
N TYR A 74 6.51 7.59 -22.19
CA TYR A 74 5.07 7.74 -22.26
C TYR A 74 4.63 8.50 -21.01
N GLN A 75 4.44 9.81 -21.10
CA GLN A 75 3.78 10.60 -20.06
C GLN A 75 2.30 10.20 -20.01
N ASP A 76 2.03 9.02 -19.46
CA ASP A 76 0.67 8.54 -19.25
C ASP A 76 0.05 9.39 -18.14
N GLU A 77 -1.00 10.13 -18.48
CA GLU A 77 -1.80 10.96 -17.57
C GLU A 77 -2.15 10.17 -16.29
N GLU A 78 -2.42 8.87 -16.43
CA GLU A 78 -2.70 7.97 -15.32
C GLU A 78 -1.55 7.92 -14.28
N THR A 79 -0.29 7.90 -14.74
CA THR A 79 0.87 7.84 -13.83
C THR A 79 0.99 9.13 -13.02
N LEU A 80 0.77 10.29 -13.64
CA LEU A 80 0.78 11.56 -12.92
C LEU A 80 -0.38 11.63 -11.91
N LEU A 81 -1.59 11.22 -12.29
CA LEU A 81 -2.73 11.16 -11.37
C LEU A 81 -2.42 10.23 -10.18
N ARG A 82 -1.74 9.11 -10.38
CA ARG A 82 -1.30 8.23 -9.27
C ARG A 82 -0.31 8.92 -8.32
N PHE A 83 0.56 9.81 -8.80
CA PHE A 83 1.37 10.64 -7.89
C PHE A 83 0.53 11.63 -7.08
N GLY A 84 -0.51 12.21 -7.69
CA GLY A 84 -1.50 13.02 -6.97
C GLY A 84 -2.21 12.21 -5.88
N VAL A 85 -2.68 11.00 -6.20
CA VAL A 85 -3.24 10.06 -5.22
C VAL A 85 -2.25 9.80 -4.09
N LEU A 86 -1.01 9.42 -4.43
CA LEU A 86 0.02 9.09 -3.46
C LEU A 86 0.31 10.27 -2.52
N ALA A 87 0.45 11.49 -3.05
CA ALA A 87 0.73 12.68 -2.27
C ALA A 87 -0.38 12.97 -1.25
N ILE A 88 -1.66 12.85 -1.66
CA ILE A 88 -2.82 13.00 -0.76
C ILE A 88 -2.76 11.93 0.35
N LEU A 89 -2.58 10.66 -0.02
CA LEU A 89 -2.61 9.56 0.94
C LEU A 89 -1.46 9.65 1.94
N LEU A 90 -0.26 9.99 1.49
CA LEU A 90 0.90 10.18 2.36
C LEU A 90 0.79 11.42 3.26
N ALA A 91 0.04 12.45 2.86
CA ALA A 91 -0.25 13.59 3.72
C ALA A 91 -1.26 13.25 4.83
N GLU A 92 -2.15 12.28 4.60
CA GLU A 92 -3.13 11.77 5.56
C GLU A 92 -2.52 10.73 6.51
N THR A 93 -1.52 9.95 6.08
CA THR A 93 -0.85 8.98 6.95
C THR A 93 -0.05 9.66 8.06
N ASP A 94 -0.09 9.10 9.27
CA ASP A 94 0.79 9.52 10.35
C ASP A 94 2.18 8.89 10.17
N VAL A 95 3.24 9.62 10.53
CA VAL A 95 4.60 9.07 10.50
C VAL A 95 4.84 8.24 11.73
N HIS A 96 5.05 6.96 11.49
CA HIS A 96 5.61 6.05 12.46
C HIS A 96 7.03 5.69 12.01
N PHE A 97 8.00 5.94 12.89
CA PHE A 97 9.41 5.59 12.64
C PHE A 97 9.69 4.11 12.95
N GLU A 98 8.73 3.41 13.56
CA GLU A 98 8.76 1.97 13.74
C GLU A 98 8.29 1.29 12.45
N GLU A 99 9.22 0.64 11.77
CA GLU A 99 8.94 -0.13 10.57
C GLU A 99 8.31 -1.48 10.97
N ARG A 100 7.01 -1.64 10.71
CA ARG A 100 6.35 -2.94 10.82
C ARG A 100 6.30 -3.61 9.46
N GLN A 101 6.50 -4.93 9.46
CA GLN A 101 6.41 -5.79 8.27
C GLN A 101 4.96 -6.02 7.78
N ARG A 102 3.96 -5.40 8.41
CA ARG A 102 2.55 -5.58 8.03
C ARG A 102 2.17 -4.63 6.89
N GLY A 103 1.56 -5.19 5.85
CA GLY A 103 1.00 -4.43 4.73
C GLY A 103 -0.33 -3.74 5.08
N PHE A 104 -0.62 -2.66 4.37
CA PHE A 104 -1.83 -1.84 4.54
C PHE A 104 -3.13 -2.67 4.53
N ALA A 105 -3.30 -3.54 3.54
CA ALA A 105 -4.54 -4.31 3.38
C ALA A 105 -4.76 -5.34 4.51
N GLY A 106 -3.69 -5.93 5.04
CA GLY A 106 -3.77 -6.85 6.17
C GLY A 106 -4.30 -6.19 7.44
N LEU A 107 -3.92 -4.94 7.70
CA LEU A 107 -4.46 -4.18 8.84
C LEU A 107 -5.94 -3.83 8.70
N LEU A 108 -6.47 -3.73 7.48
CA LEU A 108 -7.90 -3.52 7.25
C LEU A 108 -8.73 -4.77 7.55
N GLY A 109 -8.14 -5.94 7.32
CA GLY A 109 -8.78 -7.24 7.51
C GLY A 109 -8.74 -7.75 8.95
N GLN A 110 -7.72 -7.37 9.72
CA GLN A 110 -7.45 -7.91 11.06
C GLN A 110 -7.81 -6.92 12.19
N THR A 111 -8.18 -7.46 13.35
CA THR A 111 -8.34 -6.73 14.62
C THR A 111 -7.01 -6.18 15.16
N PRO A 112 -7.02 -5.29 16.18
CA PRO A 112 -5.84 -4.91 16.97
C PRO A 112 -5.02 -6.10 17.48
N ASP A 113 -5.69 -7.20 17.83
CA ASP A 113 -5.04 -8.41 18.35
C ASP A 113 -4.47 -9.30 17.24
N GLY A 114 -4.59 -8.89 15.97
CA GLY A 114 -4.07 -9.62 14.82
C GLY A 114 -4.83 -10.90 14.47
N LEU A 115 -5.96 -11.15 15.12
CA LEU A 115 -6.78 -12.34 14.91
C LEU A 115 -7.84 -12.06 13.84
N LEU A 116 -7.95 -12.99 12.89
CA LEU A 116 -9.14 -13.15 12.06
C LEU A 116 -10.08 -14.09 12.84
N THR A 117 -11.14 -13.54 13.41
CA THR A 117 -12.19 -14.39 13.96
C THR A 117 -12.94 -15.06 12.80
N SER A 118 -13.21 -16.36 12.95
CA SER A 118 -14.01 -17.13 11.99
C SER A 118 -15.41 -16.52 11.80
N ASP A 119 -15.88 -15.77 12.80
CA ASP A 119 -17.04 -14.92 12.71
C ASP A 119 -16.61 -13.54 12.16
N ASN A 120 -17.16 -13.15 11.01
CA ASN A 120 -16.82 -11.98 10.18
C ASN A 120 -16.97 -10.60 10.89
N LYS A 121 -17.23 -10.59 12.21
CA LYS A 121 -17.65 -9.44 13.01
C LYS A 121 -16.51 -8.53 13.43
N ASP A 122 -15.27 -9.01 13.45
CA ASP A 122 -14.17 -8.25 14.04
C ASP A 122 -13.23 -7.57 13.01
N ARG A 123 -13.62 -7.52 11.73
CA ARG A 123 -12.83 -6.78 10.72
C ARG A 123 -12.95 -5.28 10.94
N ARG A 124 -11.83 -4.57 10.83
CA ARG A 124 -11.85 -3.10 10.91
C ARG A 124 -12.52 -2.46 9.70
N TRP A 125 -12.38 -3.08 8.54
CA TRP A 125 -13.01 -2.63 7.30
C TRP A 125 -13.86 -3.75 6.69
N SER A 126 -15.12 -3.47 6.40
CA SER A 126 -16.05 -4.45 5.82
C SER A 126 -15.61 -4.91 4.43
N VAL A 127 -15.91 -6.18 4.09
CA VAL A 127 -15.63 -6.78 2.78
C VAL A 127 -16.18 -5.95 1.63
N SER A 128 -17.42 -5.47 1.72
CA SER A 128 -18.06 -4.71 0.65
C SER A 128 -17.34 -3.40 0.34
N ARG A 129 -16.87 -2.68 1.38
CA ARG A 129 -16.09 -1.45 1.21
C ARG A 129 -14.69 -1.75 0.66
N PHE A 130 -14.06 -2.85 1.07
CA PHE A 130 -12.78 -3.30 0.51
C PHE A 130 -12.94 -3.67 -0.97
N GLY A 131 -13.97 -4.44 -1.32
CA GLY A 131 -14.28 -4.82 -2.70
C GLY A 131 -14.67 -3.64 -3.60
N ALA A 132 -15.28 -2.59 -3.05
CA ALA A 132 -15.50 -1.33 -3.78
C ALA A 132 -14.17 -0.62 -4.08
N MET A 133 -13.29 -0.48 -3.07
CA MET A 133 -11.94 0.06 -3.25
C MET A 133 -11.14 -0.70 -4.31
N MET A 134 -11.22 -2.03 -4.30
CA MET A 134 -10.53 -2.89 -5.27
C MET A 134 -11.09 -2.77 -6.68
N ARG A 135 -12.32 -2.28 -6.90
CA ARG A 135 -12.89 -2.06 -8.23
C ARG A 135 -12.60 -0.65 -8.76
N ALA A 136 -12.54 0.31 -7.85
CA ALA A 136 -12.29 1.72 -8.14
C ALA A 136 -10.85 2.03 -8.60
N TRP A 137 -9.91 1.08 -8.60
CA TRP A 137 -8.47 1.37 -8.81
C TRP A 137 -8.13 2.02 -10.16
N LYS A 138 -8.97 1.82 -11.18
CA LYS A 138 -8.82 2.46 -12.50
C LYS A 138 -9.31 3.91 -12.53
N GLU A 139 -10.02 4.34 -11.48
CA GLU A 139 -10.57 5.67 -11.30
C GLU A 139 -9.83 6.37 -10.16
N PRO A 140 -8.77 7.17 -10.44
CA PRO A 140 -7.88 7.70 -9.41
C PRO A 140 -8.59 8.44 -8.26
N ASP A 141 -9.62 9.23 -8.58
CA ASP A 141 -10.44 9.95 -7.62
C ASP A 141 -11.22 9.03 -6.68
N GLU A 142 -11.88 8.00 -7.24
CA GLU A 142 -12.67 7.06 -6.45
C GLU A 142 -11.75 6.17 -5.60
N PHE A 143 -10.65 5.69 -6.17
CA PHE A 143 -9.63 4.94 -5.46
C PHE A 143 -9.04 5.73 -4.29
N CYS A 144 -8.65 6.99 -4.53
CA CYS A 144 -8.16 7.90 -3.49
C CYS A 144 -9.19 8.07 -2.38
N ARG A 145 -10.46 8.34 -2.73
CA ARG A 145 -11.56 8.51 -1.77
C ARG A 145 -11.76 7.28 -0.90
N HIS A 146 -11.69 6.08 -1.46
CA HIS A 146 -11.79 4.84 -0.69
C HIS A 146 -10.64 4.67 0.30
N ILE A 147 -9.39 4.86 -0.13
CA ILE A 147 -8.24 4.71 0.76
C ILE A 147 -8.24 5.80 1.85
N ARG A 148 -8.57 7.06 1.52
CA ARG A 148 -8.70 8.14 2.52
C ARG A 148 -9.68 7.79 3.63
N ARG A 149 -10.76 7.08 3.32
CA ARG A 149 -11.74 6.62 4.33
C ARG A 149 -11.24 5.41 5.13
N ALA A 150 -10.37 4.59 4.54
CA ALA A 150 -9.77 3.44 5.18
C ALA A 150 -8.63 3.80 6.14
N LEU A 151 -7.86 4.86 5.85
CA LEU A 151 -6.72 5.29 6.67
C LEU A 151 -7.07 5.56 8.16
N PRO A 152 -8.14 6.31 8.50
CA PRO A 152 -8.53 6.52 9.90
C PRO A 152 -8.88 5.24 10.66
N VAL A 153 -9.35 4.21 9.96
CA VAL A 153 -9.72 2.92 10.57
C VAL A 153 -8.51 2.16 11.11
N LEU A 154 -7.32 2.47 10.61
CA LEU A 154 -6.07 1.91 11.13
C LEU A 154 -5.71 2.43 12.53
N LYS A 155 -6.40 3.45 13.07
CA LYS A 155 -6.19 4.02 14.42
C LYS A 155 -4.72 4.33 14.75
N ARG A 156 -3.96 4.81 13.76
CA ARG A 156 -2.50 5.09 13.88
C ARG A 156 -1.62 3.85 14.10
N GLU A 157 -2.04 2.70 13.60
CA GLU A 157 -1.14 1.55 13.57
C GLU A 157 -0.06 1.70 12.50
N PRO A 158 1.21 1.47 12.85
CA PRO A 158 2.30 1.50 11.87
C PRO A 158 2.16 0.35 10.86
N PHE A 159 2.44 0.66 9.60
CA PHE A 159 2.51 -0.30 8.49
C PHE A 159 3.72 0.01 7.60
N ASP A 160 4.05 -0.93 6.71
CA ASP A 160 5.13 -0.72 5.73
C ASP A 160 4.74 0.33 4.69
N VAL A 161 5.14 1.58 4.94
CA VAL A 161 4.88 2.71 4.03
C VAL A 161 5.64 2.57 2.72
N THR A 162 6.81 1.93 2.70
CA THR A 162 7.58 1.73 1.47
C THR A 162 6.85 0.76 0.53
N ALA A 163 6.35 -0.35 1.07
CA ALA A 163 5.50 -1.26 0.32
C ALA A 163 4.21 -0.58 -0.14
N PHE A 164 3.57 0.21 0.71
CA PHE A 164 2.37 0.96 0.36
C PHE A 164 2.61 1.96 -0.79
N ILE A 165 3.72 2.71 -0.77
CA ILE A 165 4.12 3.61 -1.85
C ILE A 165 4.23 2.87 -3.18
N ARG A 166 4.93 1.73 -3.18
CA ARG A 166 5.10 0.90 -4.38
C ARG A 166 3.78 0.35 -4.88
N ASP A 167 2.93 -0.11 -3.96
CA ASP A 167 1.63 -0.69 -4.29
C ASP A 167 0.67 0.36 -4.86
N VAL A 168 0.64 1.59 -4.33
CA VAL A 168 -0.24 2.66 -4.84
C VAL A 168 0.18 3.13 -6.23
N ILE A 169 1.46 3.40 -6.45
CA ILE A 169 1.95 3.81 -7.78
C ILE A 169 1.81 2.65 -8.77
N GLY A 170 2.23 1.45 -8.36
CA GLY A 170 2.22 0.24 -9.17
C GLY A 170 0.90 -0.53 -9.19
N PHE A 171 -0.20 0.05 -8.72
CA PHE A 171 -1.45 -0.67 -8.51
C PHE A 171 -1.95 -1.27 -9.83
N ASP A 172 -1.88 -2.60 -9.92
CA ASP A 172 -2.28 -3.43 -11.05
C ASP A 172 -3.00 -4.69 -10.53
N GLY A 173 -3.34 -5.63 -11.41
CA GLY A 173 -3.98 -6.88 -11.00
C GLY A 173 -3.14 -7.73 -10.04
N ALA A 174 -1.81 -7.62 -10.06
CA ALA A 174 -0.94 -8.33 -9.12
C ALA A 174 -1.02 -7.70 -7.73
N VAL A 175 -0.98 -6.36 -7.64
CA VAL A 175 -1.19 -5.65 -6.36
C VAL A 175 -2.59 -5.89 -5.81
N GLN A 176 -3.62 -5.90 -6.67
CA GLN A 176 -4.99 -6.21 -6.27
C GLN A 176 -5.11 -7.61 -5.64
N ARG A 177 -4.48 -8.63 -6.25
CA ARG A 177 -4.42 -9.98 -5.68
C ARG A 177 -3.67 -10.00 -4.35
N LYS A 178 -2.49 -9.37 -4.28
CA LYS A 178 -1.70 -9.25 -3.06
C LYS A 178 -2.53 -8.65 -1.92
N TRP A 179 -3.13 -7.49 -2.14
CA TRP A 179 -3.95 -6.82 -1.12
C TRP A 179 -5.16 -7.65 -0.72
N THR A 180 -5.77 -8.41 -1.64
CA THR A 180 -6.88 -9.30 -1.32
C THR A 180 -6.44 -10.40 -0.35
N PHE A 181 -5.34 -11.10 -0.64
CA PHE A 181 -4.81 -12.12 0.24
C PHE A 181 -4.34 -11.57 1.58
N ASP A 182 -3.66 -10.42 1.59
CA ASP A 182 -3.26 -9.72 2.81
C ASP A 182 -4.49 -9.41 3.68
N TYR A 183 -5.57 -8.90 3.07
CA TYR A 183 -6.83 -8.58 3.75
C TYR A 183 -7.50 -9.81 4.39
N TYR A 184 -7.37 -11.00 3.78
CA TYR A 184 -7.83 -12.25 4.39
C TYR A 184 -6.78 -12.95 5.27
N GLY A 185 -5.66 -12.28 5.58
CA GLY A 185 -4.57 -12.82 6.42
C GLY A 185 -3.86 -14.03 5.83
N GLN A 186 -3.82 -14.13 4.51
CA GLN A 186 -3.19 -15.21 3.77
C GLN A 186 -2.08 -14.68 2.84
N PRO A 187 -1.13 -13.85 3.32
CA PRO A 187 -0.10 -13.22 2.48
C PRO A 187 0.75 -14.24 1.71
N GLN A 188 0.92 -15.45 2.25
CA GLN A 188 1.65 -16.55 1.61
C GLN A 188 1.00 -17.02 0.30
N LEU A 189 -0.32 -16.90 0.16
CA LEU A 189 -1.03 -17.27 -1.06
C LEU A 189 -0.87 -16.22 -2.17
N ALA A 190 -0.50 -14.99 -1.83
CA ALA A 190 -0.14 -13.96 -2.82
C ALA A 190 1.20 -14.23 -3.50
N ALA A 191 2.13 -14.92 -2.82
CA ALA A 191 3.46 -15.25 -3.31
C ALA A 191 3.51 -16.55 -4.14
N GLY A 192 2.35 -17.18 -4.37
CA GLY A 192 2.21 -18.47 -5.04
C GLY A 192 2.39 -18.42 -6.55
N ASP A 193 3.63 -18.34 -6.99
CA ASP A 193 4.18 -19.05 -8.15
C ASP A 193 5.68 -19.28 -7.86
N GLY A 194 6.05 -20.47 -7.36
CA GLY A 194 7.46 -20.83 -7.19
C GLY A 194 7.81 -22.01 -6.29
N LYS A 195 6.94 -22.46 -5.39
CA LYS A 195 7.11 -23.76 -4.70
C LYS A 195 5.76 -24.41 -4.48
N ALA A 196 5.34 -25.18 -5.48
CA ALA A 196 4.40 -26.27 -5.25
C ALA A 196 4.94 -27.09 -4.07
N GLY A 197 4.11 -27.25 -3.04
CA GLY A 197 4.43 -28.07 -1.90
C GLY A 197 4.83 -29.46 -2.38
N ALA A 198 6.04 -29.88 -2.00
CA ALA A 198 6.23 -31.27 -1.65
C ALA A 198 5.26 -31.54 -0.48
N GLN A 199 4.05 -31.98 -0.81
CA GLN A 199 3.24 -32.72 0.14
C GLN A 199 3.95 -34.04 0.35
N GLU A 200 4.66 -34.16 1.46
CA GLU A 200 4.92 -35.46 2.06
C GLU A 200 3.56 -36.10 2.31
N SER A 201 3.23 -37.10 1.49
CA SER A 201 2.20 -38.08 1.82
C SER A 201 2.54 -38.71 3.16
N PRO A 202 1.66 -38.65 4.19
CA PRO A 202 1.85 -39.52 5.33
C PRO A 202 1.61 -40.95 4.84
N ALA A 203 2.66 -41.77 4.99
CA ALA A 203 2.63 -43.18 4.68
C ALA A 203 1.44 -43.86 5.38
N SER A 204 0.57 -44.46 4.57
CA SER A 204 -0.51 -45.35 5.00
C SER A 204 0.09 -46.61 5.61
N GLY A 205 0.45 -46.57 6.89
CA GLY A 205 0.78 -47.73 7.70
C GLY A 205 -0.48 -48.35 8.32
N HIS A 206 -1.34 -48.96 7.51
CA HIS A 206 -2.38 -49.83 8.04
C HIS A 206 -1.77 -51.21 8.30
N ALA A 207 -1.38 -51.46 9.55
CA ALA A 207 -1.14 -52.79 10.06
C ALA A 207 -2.48 -53.51 10.22
N PHE A 208 -2.68 -54.57 9.44
CA PHE A 208 -3.74 -55.56 9.69
C PHE A 208 -3.27 -56.50 10.81
N PRO A 209 -4.12 -56.81 11.82
CA PRO A 209 -3.88 -57.95 12.68
C PRO A 209 -4.34 -59.23 11.97
N GLU A 210 -3.43 -60.19 11.80
CA GLU A 210 -3.79 -61.57 11.45
C GLU A 210 -4.37 -62.27 12.69
N GLU A 211 -5.65 -62.65 12.61
CA GLU A 211 -6.26 -63.67 13.46
C GLU A 211 -6.19 -65.02 12.74
N ASN A 212 -5.36 -65.94 13.26
CA ASN A 212 -5.55 -67.39 13.49
C ASN A 212 -4.24 -68.17 13.44
#